data_AF-A0A1X1AT65-F1
#
_entry.id   AF-A0A1X1AT65-F1
#
_cell.length_a   1.000
_cell.length_b   1.000
_cell.length_c   1.000
_cell.angle_alpha   90.00
_cell.angle_beta   90.00
_cell.angle_gamma   90.00
#
_symmetry.space_group_name_H-M   'P 1'
#
loop_
_entity.id
_entity.type
_entity.pdbx_description
1 polymer ?
#
loop_
_entity_poly.entity_id
_entity_poly.type
_entity_poly.pdbx_seq_one_letter_code
_entity_poly.pdbx_strand_id
1 'polypeptide(L)'
;MARTASVRTSALLSAAAAPVVLVATTIIAGIMAPGSYDAVRQTISDLATIEPGGWVMTLGIGLSGALSMVTGFGLAGVRAAARVTLVAAGMCGVLVALLPVDQNEGAHLVVAAGNLGLYALWPLTALPRTGAAPRALRPTASLTAAGVLLSVLGWVLFETQGGGLLGISERICVTANLIWPLVVALSLRRS
;
A
#
# COMPACT_ATOMS: atom_id res chain seq x y z
N MET A 1 -19.03 -21.42 -20.54
CA MET A 1 -19.61 -20.45 -19.57
C MET A 1 -18.49 -19.98 -18.64
N ALA A 2 -17.96 -18.78 -18.86
CA ALA A 2 -16.92 -18.22 -17.99
C ALA A 2 -17.55 -17.86 -16.64
N ARG A 3 -17.05 -18.42 -15.53
CA ARG A 3 -17.43 -17.97 -14.19
C ARG A 3 -17.04 -16.50 -14.08
N THR A 4 -18.02 -15.62 -13.97
CA THR A 4 -17.79 -14.23 -13.58
C THR A 4 -17.04 -14.23 -12.26
N ALA A 5 -15.89 -13.57 -12.25
CA ALA A 5 -15.06 -13.44 -11.07
C ALA A 5 -15.82 -12.58 -10.04
N SER A 6 -16.56 -13.20 -9.12
CA SER A 6 -17.27 -12.42 -8.10
C SER A 6 -16.27 -11.80 -7.13
N VAL A 7 -16.30 -10.47 -7.04
CA VAL A 7 -15.60 -9.73 -6.00
C VAL A 7 -16.48 -9.76 -4.77
N ARG A 8 -15.97 -10.27 -3.65
CA ARG A 8 -16.70 -10.15 -2.38
C ARG A 8 -16.83 -8.68 -2.03
N THR A 9 -18.01 -8.23 -1.60
CA THR A 9 -18.24 -6.84 -1.19
C THR A 9 -17.21 -6.37 -0.15
N SER A 10 -16.80 -7.25 0.75
CA SER A 10 -15.74 -6.99 1.71
C SER A 10 -14.39 -6.64 1.06
N ALA A 11 -14.04 -7.26 -0.06
CA ALA A 11 -12.80 -6.96 -0.80
C ALA A 11 -12.84 -5.56 -1.41
N LEU A 12 -13.99 -5.16 -1.96
CA LEU A 12 -14.16 -3.83 -2.55
C LEU A 12 -14.13 -2.74 -1.48
N LEU A 13 -14.87 -2.95 -0.38
CA LEU A 13 -14.92 -1.99 0.72
C LEU A 13 -13.56 -1.84 1.40
N SER A 14 -12.86 -2.95 1.66
CA SER A 14 -11.52 -2.90 2.25
C SER A 14 -10.49 -2.26 1.32
N ALA A 15 -10.51 -2.57 0.01
CA ALA A 15 -9.63 -1.95 -0.96
C ALA A 15 -9.87 -0.43 -1.09
N ALA A 16 -11.11 0.03 -0.95
CA ALA A 16 -11.44 1.45 -0.95
C ALA A 16 -11.05 2.13 0.37
N ALA A 17 -11.27 1.47 1.51
CA ALA A 17 -10.99 2.01 2.83
C ALA A 17 -9.48 2.13 3.11
N ALA A 18 -8.64 1.20 2.63
CA ALA A 18 -7.21 1.18 2.93
C ALA A 18 -6.46 2.49 2.57
N PRO A 19 -6.57 3.06 1.36
CA PRO A 19 -5.94 4.34 1.04
C PRO A 19 -6.62 5.52 1.77
N VAL A 20 -7.94 5.48 1.96
CA VAL A 20 -8.67 6.56 2.65
C VAL A 20 -8.26 6.67 4.11
N VAL A 21 -8.18 5.54 4.82
CA VAL A 21 -7.72 5.46 6.20
C VAL A 21 -6.31 6.04 6.30
N LEU A 22 -5.37 5.56 5.48
CA LEU A 22 -3.97 6.00 5.56
C LEU A 22 -3.82 7.51 5.34
N VAL A 23 -4.49 8.05 4.31
CA VAL A 23 -4.44 9.49 4.00
C VAL A 23 -5.11 10.30 5.11
N ALA A 24 -6.29 9.88 5.58
CA ALA A 24 -7.01 10.60 6.62
C ALA A 24 -6.23 10.64 7.93
N THR A 25 -5.65 9.52 8.39
CA THR A 25 -4.85 9.49 9.61
C THR A 25 -3.56 10.29 9.48
N THR A 26 -2.93 10.30 8.30
CA THR A 26 -1.75 11.14 8.05
C THR A 26 -2.08 12.61 8.22
N ILE A 27 -3.21 13.06 7.65
CA ILE A 27 -3.67 14.45 7.77
C ILE A 27 -4.01 14.78 9.23
N ILE A 28 -4.78 13.93 9.90
CA ILE A 28 -5.21 14.14 11.29
C ILE A 28 -3.99 14.20 12.22
N ALA A 29 -3.07 13.23 12.14
CA ALA A 29 -1.86 13.22 12.95
C ALA A 29 -0.96 14.43 12.68
N GLY A 30 -0.80 14.82 11.40
CA GLY A 30 -0.03 16.01 11.04
C GLY A 30 -0.63 17.32 11.57
N ILE A 31 -1.97 17.42 11.64
CA ILE A 31 -2.65 18.57 12.26
C ILE A 31 -2.47 18.57 13.78
N MET A 32 -2.43 17.40 14.41
CA MET A 32 -2.21 17.27 15.86
C MET A 32 -0.79 17.64 16.29
N ALA A 33 0.20 17.48 15.41
CA ALA A 33 1.61 17.79 15.69
C ALA A 33 2.12 19.06 14.97
N PRO A 34 1.50 20.25 15.16
CA PRO A 34 1.87 21.45 14.40
C PRO A 34 3.30 21.87 14.72
N GLY A 35 4.08 22.14 13.67
CA GLY A 35 5.48 22.58 13.78
C GLY A 35 6.48 21.50 14.22
N SER A 36 6.01 20.32 14.65
CA SER A 36 6.87 19.17 15.00
C SER A 36 7.07 18.21 13.83
N TYR A 37 6.18 18.28 12.83
CA TYR A 37 6.22 17.46 11.63
C TYR A 37 6.49 18.29 10.36
N ASP A 38 7.60 18.02 9.67
CA ASP A 38 7.89 18.52 8.32
C ASP A 38 7.40 17.49 7.30
N ALA A 39 6.22 17.74 6.73
CA ALA A 39 5.68 16.82 5.75
C ALA A 39 6.55 16.66 4.49
N VAL A 40 7.40 17.62 4.15
CA VAL A 40 8.25 17.50 2.96
C VAL A 40 9.35 16.47 3.18
N ARG A 41 9.95 16.48 4.37
CA ARG A 41 11.15 15.71 4.70
C ARG A 41 10.86 14.42 5.48
N GLN A 42 9.91 14.46 6.39
CA GLN A 42 9.63 13.35 7.30
C GLN A 42 8.57 12.41 6.74
N THR A 43 8.81 11.12 6.93
CA THR A 43 7.97 10.02 6.50
C THR A 43 6.68 9.96 7.33
N ILE A 44 5.72 9.15 6.90
CA ILE A 44 4.55 8.81 7.72
C ILE A 44 4.92 7.89 8.89
N SER A 45 6.04 7.17 8.79
CA SER A 45 6.59 6.38 9.89
C SER A 45 7.22 7.26 10.95
N ASP A 46 7.90 8.34 10.56
CA ASP A 46 8.36 9.39 11.50
C ASP A 46 7.16 10.05 12.18
N LEU A 47 6.10 10.35 11.42
CA LEU A 47 4.86 10.92 12.00
C LEU A 47 4.27 10.02 13.09
N ALA A 48 4.40 8.70 12.96
CA ALA A 48 3.90 7.74 13.93
C ALA A 48 4.63 7.78 15.28
N THR A 49 5.81 8.41 15.36
CA THR A 49 6.58 8.57 16.60
C THR A 49 6.47 9.97 17.20
N ILE A 50 5.81 10.92 16.50
CA ILE A 50 5.71 12.32 16.92
C ILE A 50 4.43 12.53 17.73
N GLU A 51 4.55 13.15 18.90
CA GLU A 51 3.40 13.50 19.75
C GLU A 51 3.14 15.02 19.79
N PRO A 52 1.86 15.45 19.95
CA PRO A 52 0.68 14.60 20.04
C PRO A 52 0.22 14.10 18.66
N GLY A 53 -0.24 12.85 18.57
CA GLY A 53 -0.93 12.30 17.38
C GLY A 53 -0.26 11.11 16.70
N GLY A 54 0.94 10.71 17.13
CA GLY A 54 1.66 9.55 16.58
C GLY A 54 0.83 8.28 16.62
N TRP A 55 0.07 8.07 17.71
CA TRP A 55 -0.87 6.95 17.83
C TRP A 55 -1.94 6.91 16.72
N VAL A 56 -2.41 8.06 16.22
CA VAL A 56 -3.40 8.13 15.11
C VAL A 56 -2.77 7.60 13.83
N MET A 57 -1.53 8.01 13.55
CA MET A 57 -0.81 7.54 12.39
C MET A 57 -0.48 6.05 12.50
N THR A 58 -0.02 5.57 13.66
CA THR A 58 0.22 4.14 13.94
C THR A 58 -1.02 3.29 13.68
N LEU A 59 -2.20 3.72 14.15
CA LEU A 59 -3.47 3.06 13.86
C LEU A 59 -3.79 3.08 12.36
N GLY A 60 -3.52 4.19 11.68
CA GLY A 60 -3.70 4.33 10.24
C GLY A 60 -2.87 3.34 9.41
N ILE A 61 -1.58 3.22 9.73
CA ILE A 61 -0.67 2.25 9.10
C ILE A 61 -1.18 0.83 9.34
N GLY A 62 -1.44 0.47 10.60
CA GLY A 62 -1.86 -0.88 10.98
C GLY A 62 -3.20 -1.27 10.36
N LEU A 63 -4.18 -0.38 10.39
CA LEU A 63 -5.51 -0.63 9.81
C LEU A 63 -5.46 -0.71 8.28
N SER A 64 -4.66 0.13 7.61
CA SER A 64 -4.47 0.04 6.15
C SER A 64 -3.85 -1.30 5.73
N GLY A 65 -2.86 -1.78 6.50
CA GLY A 65 -2.27 -3.12 6.32
C GLY A 65 -3.30 -4.24 6.48
N ALA A 66 -4.08 -4.20 7.58
CA ALA A 66 -5.14 -5.18 7.84
C ALA A 66 -6.22 -5.19 6.74
N LEU A 67 -6.67 -4.02 6.28
CA LEU A 67 -7.64 -3.89 5.18
C LEU A 67 -7.09 -4.47 3.87
N SER A 68 -5.78 -4.34 3.63
CA SER A 68 -5.14 -4.92 2.46
C SER A 68 -5.06 -6.45 2.53
N MET A 69 -4.89 -7.02 3.72
CA MET A 69 -5.04 -8.47 3.93
C MET A 69 -6.46 -8.93 3.60
N VAL A 70 -7.49 -8.24 4.10
CA VAL A 70 -8.90 -8.52 3.78
C VAL A 70 -9.15 -8.45 2.27
N THR A 71 -8.57 -7.45 1.59
CA THR A 71 -8.61 -7.31 0.14
C THR A 71 -8.01 -8.53 -0.56
N GLY A 72 -6.80 -8.94 -0.19
CA GLY A 72 -6.12 -10.11 -0.76
C GLY A 72 -6.91 -11.40 -0.59
N PHE A 73 -7.51 -11.63 0.58
CA PHE A 73 -8.38 -12.77 0.81
C PHE A 73 -9.65 -12.73 -0.05
N GLY A 74 -10.24 -11.55 -0.26
CA GLY A 74 -11.50 -11.36 -0.97
C GLY A 74 -11.43 -11.30 -2.50
N LEU A 75 -10.23 -11.16 -3.09
CA LEU A 75 -9.98 -11.15 -4.54
C LEU A 75 -10.04 -12.56 -5.19
N ALA A 76 -11.14 -13.29 -5.00
CA ALA A 76 -11.29 -14.71 -5.39
C ALA A 76 -11.13 -15.02 -6.89
N GLY A 77 -11.16 -14.02 -7.77
CA GLY A 77 -10.93 -14.15 -9.22
C GLY A 77 -9.51 -13.84 -9.69
N VAL A 78 -8.59 -13.53 -8.77
CA VAL A 78 -7.20 -13.20 -9.07
C VAL A 78 -6.31 -14.40 -8.73
N ARG A 79 -5.18 -14.52 -9.42
CA ARG A 79 -4.17 -15.55 -9.18
C ARG A 79 -3.79 -15.64 -7.71
N ALA A 80 -3.60 -16.87 -7.23
CA ALA A 80 -3.19 -17.14 -5.85
C ALA A 80 -1.90 -16.40 -5.46
N ALA A 81 -0.92 -16.34 -6.38
CA ALA A 81 0.31 -15.58 -6.19
C ALA A 81 0.04 -14.12 -5.81
N ALA A 82 -0.79 -13.42 -6.59
CA ALA A 82 -1.15 -12.04 -6.29
C ALA A 82 -1.90 -11.89 -4.97
N ARG A 83 -2.82 -12.80 -4.65
CA ARG A 83 -3.52 -12.76 -3.36
C ARG A 83 -2.55 -12.90 -2.19
N VAL A 84 -1.63 -13.86 -2.27
CA VAL A 84 -0.60 -14.10 -1.24
C VAL A 84 0.34 -12.89 -1.13
N THR A 85 0.80 -12.33 -2.25
CA THR A 85 1.64 -11.13 -2.26
C THR A 85 0.95 -9.94 -1.60
N LEU A 86 -0.34 -9.72 -1.84
CA LEU A 86 -1.08 -8.63 -1.20
C LEU A 86 -1.30 -8.85 0.30
N VAL A 87 -1.58 -10.10 0.72
CA VAL A 87 -1.68 -10.45 2.14
C VAL A 87 -0.33 -10.26 2.84
N ALA A 88 0.76 -10.67 2.19
CA ALA A 88 2.11 -10.47 2.73
C ALA A 88 2.47 -8.97 2.83
N ALA A 89 2.13 -8.16 1.82
CA ALA A 89 2.29 -6.71 1.86
C ALA A 89 1.51 -6.10 3.04
N GLY A 90 0.22 -6.42 3.17
CA GLY A 90 -0.61 -5.96 4.27
C GLY A 90 -0.08 -6.39 5.65
N MET A 91 0.44 -7.61 5.77
CA MET A 91 1.09 -8.10 6.99
C MET A 91 2.35 -7.30 7.32
N CYS A 92 3.19 -6.99 6.33
CA CYS A 92 4.33 -6.08 6.51
C CYS A 92 3.86 -4.70 6.99
N GLY A 93 2.77 -4.15 6.45
CA GLY A 93 2.17 -2.89 6.93
C GLY A 93 1.72 -2.96 8.40
N VAL A 94 1.11 -4.06 8.84
CA VAL A 94 0.78 -4.27 10.26
C VAL A 94 2.05 -4.31 11.12
N LEU A 95 3.10 -5.00 10.64
CA LEU A 95 4.37 -5.05 11.35
C LEU A 95 5.08 -3.69 11.41
N VAL A 96 4.96 -2.83 10.39
CA VAL A 96 5.46 -1.44 10.43
C VAL A 96 4.83 -0.68 11.59
N ALA A 97 3.53 -0.84 11.83
CA ALA A 97 2.83 -0.21 12.96
C ALA A 97 3.26 -0.78 14.33
N LEU A 98 3.69 -2.04 14.38
CA LEU A 98 4.13 -2.71 15.61
C LEU A 98 5.63 -2.54 15.91
N LEU A 99 6.39 -2.04 14.95
CA LEU A 99 7.84 -1.83 15.05
C LEU A 99 8.14 -0.35 14.81
N PRO A 100 7.98 0.53 15.82
CA PRO A 100 8.27 1.96 15.67
C PRO A 100 9.70 2.22 15.19
N VAL A 101 9.87 3.20 14.29
CA VAL A 101 11.17 3.50 13.66
C VAL A 101 12.21 3.99 14.67
N ASP A 102 11.77 4.68 15.72
CA ASP A 102 12.62 5.23 16.79
C ASP A 102 13.06 4.18 17.83
N GLN A 103 12.44 3.00 17.84
CA GLN A 103 12.77 1.91 18.78
C GLN A 103 13.60 0.81 18.14
N ASN A 104 13.34 0.47 16.88
CA ASN A 104 14.06 -0.58 16.16
C ASN A 104 14.12 -0.28 14.66
N GLU A 105 14.93 0.72 14.30
CA GLU A 105 15.10 1.20 12.92
C GLU A 105 15.39 0.06 11.95
N GLY A 106 16.33 -0.84 12.27
CA GLY A 106 16.69 -1.94 11.38
C GLY A 106 15.52 -2.88 11.07
N ALA A 107 14.76 -3.31 12.08
CA ALA A 107 13.59 -4.16 11.86
C ALA A 107 12.48 -3.40 11.14
N HIS A 108 12.25 -2.14 11.49
CA HIS A 108 11.28 -1.26 10.83
C HIS A 108 11.57 -1.14 9.34
N LEU A 109 12.82 -0.85 8.97
CA LEU A 109 13.24 -0.71 7.58
C LEU A 109 13.03 -2.00 6.78
N VAL A 110 13.29 -3.17 7.37
CA VAL A 110 13.06 -4.47 6.72
C VAL A 110 11.57 -4.65 6.41
N VAL A 111 10.68 -4.41 7.37
CA VAL A 111 9.23 -4.59 7.15
C VAL A 111 8.65 -3.49 6.25
N ALA A 112 9.15 -2.26 6.32
CA ALA A 112 8.75 -1.16 5.44
C ALA A 112 9.17 -1.41 3.99
N ALA A 113 10.42 -1.85 3.76
CA ALA A 113 10.91 -2.24 2.45
C ALA A 113 10.13 -3.45 1.90
N GLY A 114 9.85 -4.45 2.74
CA GLY A 114 8.99 -5.58 2.39
C GLY A 114 7.59 -5.14 1.97
N ASN A 115 6.97 -4.24 2.73
CA ASN A 115 5.65 -3.67 2.42
C ASN A 115 5.65 -2.99 1.03
N LEU A 116 6.50 -1.98 0.84
CA LEU A 116 6.55 -1.21 -0.41
C LEU A 116 6.95 -2.07 -1.62
N GLY A 117 7.95 -2.94 -1.45
CA GLY A 117 8.43 -3.83 -2.50
C GLY A 117 7.37 -4.82 -2.95
N LEU A 118 6.65 -5.45 -2.00
CA LEU A 118 5.58 -6.38 -2.32
C LEU A 118 4.41 -5.69 -3.03
N TYR A 119 4.02 -4.47 -2.62
CA TYR A 119 3.01 -3.70 -3.34
C TYR A 119 3.47 -3.31 -4.76
N ALA A 120 4.69 -2.80 -4.91
CA ALA A 120 5.19 -2.36 -6.20
C ALA A 120 5.31 -3.52 -7.21
N LEU A 121 5.66 -4.72 -6.73
CA LEU A 121 5.73 -5.94 -7.54
C LEU A 121 4.38 -6.65 -7.70
N TRP A 122 3.38 -6.32 -6.88
CA TRP A 122 2.08 -6.98 -6.90
C TRP A 122 1.42 -7.06 -8.29
N PRO A 123 1.41 -6.01 -9.14
CA PRO A 123 0.81 -6.09 -10.47
C PRO A 123 1.40 -7.21 -11.33
N LEU A 124 2.71 -7.48 -11.21
CA LEU A 124 3.40 -8.54 -11.96
C LEU A 124 2.94 -9.93 -11.54
N THR A 125 2.65 -10.12 -10.25
CA THR A 125 2.17 -11.40 -9.73
C THR A 125 0.75 -11.74 -10.21
N ALA A 126 0.00 -10.71 -10.65
CA ALA A 126 -1.36 -10.81 -11.14
C ALA A 126 -1.47 -11.08 -12.65
N LEU A 127 -0.33 -11.12 -13.38
CA LEU A 127 -0.31 -11.35 -14.83
C LEU A 127 -1.01 -12.68 -15.22
N PRO A 128 -1.98 -12.64 -16.17
CA PRO A 128 -2.72 -13.81 -16.60
C PRO A 128 -1.81 -14.77 -17.36
N ARG A 129 -2.02 -16.08 -17.19
CA ARG A 129 -1.27 -17.12 -17.92
C ARG A 129 -1.89 -17.47 -19.27
N THR A 130 -3.22 -17.42 -19.38
CA THR A 130 -3.97 -17.73 -20.60
C THR A 130 -5.35 -17.03 -20.57
N GLY A 131 -5.89 -16.69 -21.73
CA GLY A 131 -7.29 -16.26 -21.90
C GLY A 131 -7.57 -14.77 -21.69
N ALA A 132 -8.84 -14.40 -21.79
CA ALA A 132 -9.33 -13.05 -21.60
C ALA A 132 -9.25 -12.66 -20.11
N ALA A 133 -8.55 -11.57 -19.81
CA ALA A 133 -8.43 -11.02 -18.47
C ALA A 133 -9.24 -9.72 -18.32
N PRO A 134 -9.77 -9.43 -17.12
CA PRO A 134 -10.29 -8.11 -16.75
C PRO A 134 -9.30 -7.00 -17.14
N ARG A 135 -9.80 -5.81 -17.52
CA ARG A 135 -8.99 -4.73 -18.09
C ARG A 135 -7.74 -4.40 -17.25
N ALA A 136 -7.87 -4.30 -15.93
CA ALA A 136 -6.74 -4.00 -15.02
C ALA A 136 -5.70 -5.13 -14.94
N LEU A 137 -6.11 -6.37 -15.20
CA LEU A 137 -5.23 -7.55 -15.19
C LEU A 137 -4.62 -7.84 -16.56
N ARG A 138 -4.89 -7.02 -17.59
CA ARG A 138 -4.26 -7.21 -18.90
C ARG A 138 -2.75 -6.96 -18.77
N PRO A 139 -1.91 -7.70 -19.53
CA PRO A 139 -0.46 -7.56 -19.42
C PRO A 139 0.05 -6.12 -19.53
N THR A 140 -0.47 -5.36 -20.51
CA THR A 140 -0.10 -3.94 -20.67
C THR A 140 -0.43 -3.11 -19.44
N ALA A 141 -1.67 -3.19 -18.92
CA ALA A 141 -2.09 -2.45 -17.73
C ALA A 141 -1.29 -2.84 -16.48
N SER A 142 -1.06 -4.13 -16.27
CA SER A 142 -0.29 -4.63 -15.12
C SER A 142 1.19 -4.25 -15.20
N LEU A 143 1.81 -4.32 -16.38
CA LEU A 143 3.20 -3.89 -16.59
C LEU A 143 3.36 -2.38 -16.42
N THR A 144 2.44 -1.58 -16.96
CA THR A 144 2.45 -0.12 -16.76
C THR A 144 2.30 0.21 -15.28
N ALA A 145 1.35 -0.42 -14.57
CA ALA A 145 1.18 -0.20 -13.15
C ALA A 145 2.45 -0.57 -12.36
N ALA A 146 3.05 -1.73 -12.62
CA ALA A 146 4.30 -2.12 -11.99
C ALA A 146 5.43 -1.12 -12.28
N GLY A 147 5.58 -0.69 -13.53
CA GLY A 147 6.60 0.30 -13.90
C GLY A 147 6.42 1.61 -13.13
N VAL A 148 5.19 2.12 -13.02
CA VAL A 148 4.89 3.33 -12.25
C VAL A 148 5.20 3.14 -10.77
N LEU A 149 4.69 2.07 -10.14
CA LEU A 149 4.89 1.83 -8.71
C LEU A 149 6.37 1.59 -8.37
N LEU A 150 7.10 0.85 -9.21
CA LEU A 150 8.54 0.65 -9.07
C LEU A 150 9.34 1.95 -9.28
N SER A 151 8.90 2.82 -10.19
CA SER A 151 9.56 4.11 -10.41
C SER A 151 9.39 5.02 -9.19
N VAL A 152 8.19 5.07 -8.62
CA VAL A 152 7.93 5.85 -7.40
C VAL A 152 8.66 5.25 -6.20
N LEU A 153 8.73 3.92 -6.07
CA LEU A 153 9.57 3.27 -5.06
C LEU A 153 11.06 3.60 -5.26
N GLY A 154 11.55 3.61 -6.49
CA GLY A 154 12.90 4.02 -6.82
C GLY A 154 13.18 5.48 -6.41
N TRP A 155 12.19 6.36 -6.53
CA TRP A 155 12.29 7.73 -6.03
C TRP A 155 12.41 7.76 -4.50
N VAL A 156 11.62 6.99 -3.76
CA VAL A 156 11.78 6.87 -2.29
C VAL A 156 13.20 6.42 -1.93
N LEU A 157 13.71 5.37 -2.59
CA LEU A 157 15.06 4.85 -2.34
C LEU A 157 16.16 5.85 -2.71
N PHE A 158 15.92 6.72 -3.69
CA PHE A 158 16.82 7.81 -4.01
C PHE A 158 16.81 8.88 -2.91
N GLU A 159 15.64 9.27 -2.41
CA GLU A 159 15.51 10.27 -1.35
C GLU A 159 16.11 9.81 -0.01
N THR A 160 16.17 8.49 0.27
CA THR A 160 16.89 7.99 1.46
C THR A 160 18.40 8.22 1.42
N GLN A 161 18.98 8.53 0.25
CA GLN A 161 20.41 8.82 0.10
C GLN A 161 20.77 10.29 0.42
N GLY A 162 19.98 10.95 1.27
CA GLY A 162 20.16 12.37 1.65
C GLY A 162 19.35 13.36 0.81
N GLY A 163 18.28 12.91 0.16
CA GLY A 163 17.35 13.75 -0.59
C GLY A 163 16.44 14.59 0.33
N GLY A 164 15.90 15.67 -0.23
CA GLY A 164 15.09 16.65 0.52
C GLY A 164 13.58 16.40 0.51
N LEU A 165 13.10 15.41 -0.24
CA LEU A 165 11.69 15.16 -0.53
C LEU A 165 11.22 13.77 -0.07
N LEU A 166 11.93 13.15 0.87
CA LEU A 166 11.63 11.79 1.36
C LEU A 166 10.16 11.64 1.78
N GLY A 167 9.64 12.57 2.59
CA GLY A 167 8.24 12.55 3.02
C GLY A 167 7.25 12.63 1.86
N ILE A 168 7.50 13.45 0.84
CA ILE A 168 6.64 13.55 -0.36
C ILE A 168 6.67 12.25 -1.15
N SER A 169 7.87 11.77 -1.47
CA SER A 169 8.07 10.57 -2.28
C SER A 169 7.40 9.36 -1.64
N GLU A 170 7.54 9.19 -0.32
CA GLU A 170 6.96 8.08 0.42
C GLU A 170 5.42 8.15 0.40
N ARG A 171 4.81 9.32 0.66
CA ARG A 171 3.35 9.46 0.65
C ARG A 171 2.74 9.15 -0.71
N ILE A 172 3.39 9.59 -1.79
CA ILE A 172 2.97 9.25 -3.14
C ILE A 172 3.10 7.74 -3.36
N CYS A 173 4.21 7.14 -2.93
CA CYS A 173 4.47 5.70 -3.06
C CYS A 173 3.39 4.85 -2.35
N VAL A 174 3.19 5.05 -1.05
CA VAL A 174 2.22 4.26 -0.26
C VAL A 174 0.80 4.43 -0.78
N THR A 175 0.41 5.65 -1.17
CA THR A 175 -0.94 5.93 -1.67
C THR A 175 -1.16 5.29 -3.03
N ALA A 176 -0.20 5.42 -3.96
CA ALA A 176 -0.28 4.79 -5.28
C ALA A 176 -0.33 3.25 -5.17
N ASN A 177 0.47 2.68 -4.27
CA ASN A 177 0.50 1.24 -3.97
C ASN A 177 -0.87 0.73 -3.49
N LEU A 178 -1.58 1.49 -2.65
CA LEU A 178 -2.91 1.13 -2.14
C LEU A 178 -4.04 1.34 -3.16
N ILE A 179 -3.91 2.28 -4.09
CA ILE A 179 -4.91 2.55 -5.13
C ILE A 179 -5.02 1.38 -6.13
N TRP A 180 -3.91 0.74 -6.48
CA TRP A 180 -3.93 -0.26 -7.54
C TRP A 180 -4.76 -1.53 -7.21
N PRO A 181 -4.72 -2.11 -5.99
CA PRO A 181 -5.66 -3.15 -5.56
C PRO A 181 -7.14 -2.75 -5.70
N LEU A 182 -7.49 -1.48 -5.42
CA LEU A 182 -8.83 -0.95 -5.64
C LEU A 182 -9.20 -0.92 -7.12
N VAL A 183 -8.28 -0.48 -8.00
CA VAL A 183 -8.48 -0.50 -9.46
C VAL A 183 -8.77 -1.91 -9.95
N VAL A 184 -8.03 -2.91 -9.45
CA VAL A 184 -8.26 -4.33 -9.79
C VAL A 184 -9.62 -4.81 -9.27
N ALA A 185 -9.97 -4.53 -8.02
CA ALA A 185 -11.28 -4.89 -7.45
C ALA A 185 -12.45 -4.29 -8.25
N LEU A 186 -12.34 -3.02 -8.65
CA LEU A 186 -13.33 -2.35 -9.50
C LEU A 186 -13.39 -2.97 -10.91
N SER A 187 -12.26 -3.32 -11.50
CA SER A 187 -12.21 -3.97 -12.82
C SER A 187 -12.89 -5.35 -12.80
N LEU A 188 -12.72 -6.10 -11.71
CA LEU A 188 -13.35 -7.41 -11.54
C LEU A 188 -14.87 -7.29 -11.33
N ARG A 189 -15.34 -6.30 -10.57
CA ARG A 189 -16.79 -6.05 -10.38
C ARG A 189 -17.52 -5.69 -11.67
N ARG A 190 -16.81 -5.11 -12.66
CA ARG A 190 -17.35 -4.68 -13.95
C ARG A 190 -17.26 -5.75 -15.06
N SER A 191 -16.68 -6.92 -14.77
CA SER A 191 -16.46 -8.01 -15.73
C SER A 191 -17.43 -9.17 -15.48
#